data_AF-A0AAU4H2P6-F1
#
_entry.id   AF-A0AAU4H2P6-F1
#
_cell.length_a   1.000
_cell.length_b   1.000
_cell.length_c   1.000
_cell.angle_alpha   90.00
_cell.angle_beta   90.00
_cell.angle_gamma   90.00
#
_symmetry.space_group_name_H-M   'P 1'
#
loop_
_entity.id
_entity.type
_entity.pdbx_description
1 polymer ?
#
loop_
_entity_poly.entity_id
_entity_poly.type
_entity_poly.pdbx_seq_one_letter_code
_entity_poly.pdbx_strand_id
1 'polypeptide(L)'
;MGKNAEIRRVDREIVTATAKLEAVKRGEWWPLTGSEKRKVFAALAGGSRNVVRGNSPSRAETKLDRLSDQIERRLETELSALHTVRETLVREDAKAKAQDVAAGKKSSSWW
;
A
#
# COMPACT_ATOMS: atom_id res chain seq x y z
N MET A 1 14.25 -20.75 -4.71
CA MET A 1 12.91 -20.21 -5.00
C MET A 1 12.96 -19.62 -6.40
N GLY A 2 12.06 -19.95 -7.32
CA GLY A 2 12.10 -19.37 -8.68
C GLY A 2 11.56 -17.94 -8.72
N LYS A 3 12.05 -17.10 -9.64
CA LYS A 3 11.61 -15.70 -9.86
C LYS A 3 10.08 -15.56 -9.96
N ASN A 4 9.41 -16.55 -10.56
CA ASN A 4 7.95 -16.63 -10.63
C ASN A 4 7.25 -16.69 -9.26
N ALA A 5 7.90 -17.22 -8.21
CA ALA A 5 7.34 -17.22 -6.86
C ALA A 5 7.46 -15.84 -6.20
N GLU A 6 8.52 -15.09 -6.49
CA GLU A 6 8.73 -13.73 -6.00
C GLU A 6 7.76 -12.75 -6.65
N ILE A 7 7.56 -12.83 -7.97
CA ILE A 7 6.55 -12.04 -8.69
C ILE A 7 5.16 -12.25 -8.07
N ARG A 8 4.75 -13.51 -7.83
CA ARG A 8 3.48 -13.83 -7.18
C ARG A 8 3.38 -13.36 -5.73
N ARG A 9 4.50 -13.19 -5.03
CA ARG A 9 4.52 -12.60 -3.68
C ARG A 9 4.28 -11.10 -3.76
N VAL A 10 5.00 -10.40 -4.63
CA VAL A 10 4.82 -8.96 -4.85
C VAL A 10 3.40 -8.65 -5.34
N ASP A 11 2.84 -9.46 -6.23
CA ASP A 11 1.45 -9.28 -6.69
C ASP A 11 0.43 -9.36 -5.54
N ARG A 12 0.61 -10.29 -4.59
CA ARG A 12 -0.25 -10.38 -3.39
C ARG A 12 -0.09 -9.17 -2.48
N GLU A 13 1.13 -8.67 -2.33
CA GLU A 13 1.40 -7.47 -1.56
C GLU A 13 0.76 -6.23 -2.21
N ILE A 14 0.81 -6.11 -3.55
CA ILE A 14 0.12 -5.05 -4.30
C ILE A 14 -1.39 -5.11 -4.03
N VAL A 15 -2.03 -6.28 -4.21
CA VAL A 15 -3.47 -6.44 -3.95
C VAL A 15 -3.84 -6.03 -2.52
N THR A 16 -3.02 -6.44 -1.55
CA THR A 16 -3.23 -6.09 -0.15
C THR A 16 -3.08 -4.58 0.09
N ALA A 17 -2.07 -3.94 -0.51
CA ALA A 17 -1.85 -2.51 -0.41
C ALA A 17 -2.97 -1.70 -1.09
N THR A 18 -3.47 -2.15 -2.24
CA THR A 18 -4.63 -1.56 -2.93
C THR A 18 -5.88 -1.64 -2.06
N ALA A 19 -6.18 -2.82 -1.47
CA ALA A 19 -7.33 -2.98 -0.58
C ALA A 19 -7.26 -2.06 0.65
N LYS A 20 -6.06 -1.87 1.20
CA LYS A 20 -5.82 -0.91 2.29
C LYS A 20 -6.08 0.54 1.85
N LEU A 21 -5.61 0.93 0.66
CA LEU A 21 -5.82 2.28 0.12
C LEU A 21 -7.31 2.55 -0.10
N GLU A 22 -8.03 1.61 -0.70
CA GLU A 22 -9.47 1.74 -0.91
C GLU A 22 -10.25 1.80 0.41
N ALA A 23 -9.84 1.01 1.41
CA ALA A 23 -10.42 1.07 2.74
C ALA A 23 -10.25 2.47 3.37
N VAL A 24 -9.06 3.07 3.28
CA VAL A 24 -8.83 4.45 3.76
C VAL A 24 -9.72 5.45 3.01
N LYS A 25 -9.83 5.33 1.68
CA LYS A 25 -10.71 6.20 0.87
C LYS A 25 -12.20 6.06 1.21
N ARG A 26 -12.62 4.89 1.72
CA ARG A 26 -13.97 4.67 2.25
C ARG A 26 -14.15 5.13 3.70
N GLY A 27 -13.10 5.68 4.32
CA GLY A 27 -13.10 6.10 5.72
C GLY A 27 -12.94 4.95 6.71
N GLU A 28 -12.53 3.75 6.27
CA GLU A 28 -12.28 2.61 7.15
C GLU A 28 -10.91 2.72 7.83
N TRP A 29 -10.83 2.37 9.11
CA TRP A 29 -9.62 2.59 9.92
C TRP A 29 -8.78 1.34 10.23
N TRP A 30 -9.20 0.16 9.76
CA TRP A 30 -8.42 -1.05 9.95
C TRP A 30 -7.02 -1.04 9.30
N PRO A 31 -6.77 -0.38 8.14
CA PRO A 31 -5.46 -0.43 7.48
C PRO A 31 -4.40 0.49 8.12
N LEU A 32 -4.77 1.24 9.16
CA LEU A 32 -3.87 2.15 9.85
C LEU A 32 -2.85 1.37 10.69
N THR A 33 -1.61 1.88 10.68
CA THR A 33 -0.55 1.49 11.61
C THR A 33 -0.89 1.93 13.04
N GLY A 34 -0.22 1.34 14.03
CA GLY A 34 -0.44 1.70 15.44
C GLY A 34 -0.16 3.17 15.76
N SER A 35 0.80 3.79 15.06
CA SER A 35 1.11 5.22 15.24
C SER A 35 0.02 6.12 14.64
N GLU A 36 -0.51 5.77 13.47
CA GLU A 36 -1.61 6.48 12.81
C GLU A 36 -2.90 6.36 13.64
N LYS A 37 -3.22 5.16 14.15
CA LYS A 37 -4.37 4.95 15.04
C LYS A 37 -4.32 5.86 16.27
N ARG A 38 -3.16 5.96 16.93
CA ARG A 38 -2.98 6.88 18.08
C ARG A 38 -3.22 8.34 17.71
N LYS A 39 -2.77 8.78 16.53
CA LYS A 39 -3.00 10.15 16.06
C LYS A 39 -4.48 10.44 15.82
N VAL A 40 -5.20 9.49 15.22
CA VAL A 40 -6.67 9.57 15.02
C VAL A 40 -7.39 9.65 16.37
N PHE A 41 -7.10 8.73 17.30
CA PHE A 41 -7.69 8.75 18.64
C PHE A 41 -7.41 10.04 19.40
N ALA A 42 -6.18 10.56 19.32
CA ALA A 42 -5.83 11.83 19.96
C ALA A 42 -6.59 13.02 19.34
N ALA A 43 -6.85 13.01 18.04
CA ALA A 43 -7.65 14.05 17.37
C ALA A 43 -9.13 13.99 17.81
N LEU A 44 -9.71 12.79 17.86
CA LEU A 44 -11.09 12.57 18.31
C LEU A 44 -11.29 12.98 19.77
N ALA A 45 -10.37 12.59 20.67
CA ALA A 45 -10.42 12.97 22.08
C ALA A 45 -10.25 14.50 22.29
N GLY A 46 -9.44 15.15 21.46
CA GLY A 46 -9.30 16.60 21.46
C GLY A 46 -10.58 17.32 21.00
N GLY A 47 -11.24 16.80 19.96
CA GLY A 47 -12.50 17.31 19.44
C GLY A 47 -13.64 17.19 20.46
N SER A 48 -13.81 16.01 21.07
CA SER A 48 -14.85 15.81 22.10
C SER A 48 -14.65 16.70 23.32
N ARG A 49 -13.40 16.88 23.77
CA ARG A 49 -13.07 17.81 24.86
C ARG A 49 -13.42 19.25 24.53
N ASN A 50 -13.26 19.67 23.27
CA ASN A 50 -13.62 21.03 22.83
C ASN A 50 -15.14 21.21 22.79
N VAL A 51 -15.88 20.24 22.25
CA VAL A 51 -17.36 20.26 22.21
C VAL A 51 -17.94 20.34 23.62
N VAL A 52 -17.46 19.53 24.56
CA VAL A 52 -17.90 19.58 25.97
C VAL A 52 -17.60 20.93 26.63
N ARG A 53 -16.55 21.64 26.18
CA ARG A 53 -16.20 22.99 26.65
C ARG A 53 -16.90 24.12 25.89
N GLY A 54 -17.84 23.80 24.99
CA GLY A 54 -18.54 24.78 24.17
C GLY A 54 -17.67 25.39 23.06
N ASN A 55 -16.49 24.82 22.79
CA ASN A 55 -15.58 25.26 21.73
C ASN A 55 -15.84 24.48 20.43
N SER A 56 -15.61 25.12 19.28
CA SER A 56 -15.73 24.49 17.97
C SER A 56 -14.74 23.31 17.80
N PRO A 57 -15.17 22.15 17.26
CA PRO A 57 -14.30 21.02 16.94
C PRO A 57 -13.51 21.19 15.63
N SER A 58 -13.67 22.30 14.90
CA SER A 58 -13.08 22.53 13.57
C SER A 58 -11.59 22.19 13.46
N ARG A 59 -10.80 22.52 14.49
CA ARG A 59 -9.36 22.22 14.53
C ARG A 59 -9.06 20.71 14.60
N ALA A 60 -9.93 19.93 15.24
CA ALA A 60 -9.82 18.48 15.32
C ALA A 60 -10.23 17.83 13.99
N GLU A 61 -11.27 18.35 13.33
CA GLU A 61 -11.70 17.92 11.99
C GLU A 61 -10.61 18.15 10.95
N THR A 62 -10.07 19.38 10.85
CA THR A 62 -8.94 19.67 9.95
C THR A 62 -7.72 18.79 10.24
N LYS A 63 -7.51 18.38 11.49
CA LYS A 63 -6.41 17.48 11.85
C LYS A 63 -6.69 16.05 11.39
N LEU A 64 -7.94 15.59 11.45
CA LEU A 64 -8.35 14.29 10.92
C LEU A 64 -8.20 14.25 9.40
N ASP A 65 -8.64 15.29 8.69
CA ASP A 65 -8.51 15.36 7.22
C ASP A 65 -7.04 15.28 6.79
N ARG A 66 -6.18 16.09 7.42
CA ARG A 66 -4.73 16.05 7.17
C ARG A 66 -4.10 14.70 7.48
N LEU A 67 -4.59 14.00 8.50
CA LEU A 67 -4.11 12.66 8.83
C LEU A 67 -4.56 11.65 7.77
N SER A 68 -5.79 11.75 7.27
CA SER A 68 -6.29 10.93 6.17
C SER A 68 -5.43 11.12 4.92
N ASP A 69 -5.20 12.36 4.50
CA ASP A 69 -4.34 12.70 3.36
C ASP A 69 -2.91 12.15 3.53
N GLN A 70 -2.36 12.23 4.74
CA GLN A 70 -1.03 11.69 5.04
C GLN A 70 -1.00 10.16 4.88
N ILE A 71 -2.03 9.47 5.36
CA ILE A 71 -2.12 8.01 5.29
C ILE A 71 -2.29 7.55 3.84
N GLU A 72 -3.15 8.23 3.07
CA GLU A 72 -3.36 7.94 1.65
C GLU A 72 -2.06 8.09 0.86
N ARG A 73 -1.35 9.21 1.02
CA ARG A 73 -0.05 9.44 0.35
C ARG A 73 1.00 8.39 0.71
N ARG A 74 1.03 7.95 1.97
CA ARG A 74 1.95 6.87 2.41
C ARG A 74 1.63 5.58 1.68
N LEU A 75 0.36 5.19 1.61
CA LEU A 75 -0.08 3.96 0.93
C LEU A 75 0.15 4.02 -0.57
N GLU A 76 -0.10 5.18 -1.20
CA GLU A 76 0.21 5.40 -2.62
C GLU A 76 1.71 5.27 -2.91
N THR A 77 2.56 5.81 -2.02
CA THR A 77 4.02 5.66 -2.12
C THR A 77 4.45 4.20 -2.00
N GLU A 78 3.89 3.46 -1.02
CA GLU A 78 4.15 2.03 -0.83
C GLU A 78 3.75 1.22 -2.06
N LEU A 79 2.57 1.51 -2.63
CA LEU A 79 2.05 0.85 -3.83
C LEU A 79 2.91 1.15 -5.07
N SER A 80 3.35 2.40 -5.26
CA SER A 80 4.28 2.78 -6.33
C SER A 80 5.62 2.05 -6.23
N ALA A 81 6.14 1.89 -5.01
CA ALA A 81 7.37 1.15 -4.78
C ALA A 81 7.21 -0.34 -5.14
N LEU A 82 6.10 -0.97 -4.73
CA LEU A 82 5.81 -2.37 -5.07
C LEU A 82 5.67 -2.59 -6.58
N HIS A 83 5.04 -1.67 -7.32
CA HIS A 83 4.97 -1.75 -8.78
C HIS A 83 6.35 -1.68 -9.43
N THR A 84 7.23 -0.82 -8.93
CA THR A 84 8.61 -0.70 -9.44
C THR A 84 9.39 -2.00 -9.23
N VAL A 85 9.26 -2.62 -8.05
CA VAL A 85 9.88 -3.93 -7.75
C VAL A 85 9.34 -5.00 -8.69
N ARG A 86 8.01 -5.06 -8.87
CA ARG A 86 7.37 -6.01 -9.77
C ARG A 86 7.90 -5.89 -11.20
N GLU A 87 7.97 -4.68 -11.74
CA GLU A 87 8.48 -4.45 -13.09
C GLU A 87 9.94 -4.90 -13.23
N THR A 88 10.76 -4.66 -12.20
CA THR A 88 12.15 -5.10 -12.19
C THR A 88 12.24 -6.62 -12.27
N LEU A 89 11.48 -7.34 -11.44
CA LEU A 89 11.44 -8.80 -11.46
C LEU A 89 10.95 -9.35 -12.81
N VAL A 90 9.92 -8.74 -13.40
CA VAL A 90 9.41 -9.14 -14.71
C VAL A 90 10.46 -8.92 -15.82
N ARG A 91 11.16 -7.79 -15.80
CA ARG A 91 12.25 -7.51 -16.76
C ARG A 91 13.39 -8.52 -16.60
N GLU A 92 13.75 -8.90 -15.38
CA GLU A 92 14.78 -9.90 -15.12
C GLU A 92 14.37 -11.32 -15.51
N ASP A 93 13.09 -11.68 -15.37
CA ASP A 93 12.55 -12.95 -15.84
C ASP A 93 12.52 -13.00 -17.37
N ALA A 94 12.10 -11.92 -18.02
CA ALA A 94 12.12 -11.80 -19.48
C ALA A 94 13.55 -11.91 -20.05
N LYS A 95 14.54 -11.28 -19.39
CA LYS A 95 15.96 -11.42 -19.78
C LYS A 95 16.45 -12.86 -19.66
N ALA A 96 16.12 -13.55 -18.57
CA ALA A 96 16.50 -14.95 -18.40
C ALA A 96 15.90 -15.84 -19.50
N LYS A 97 14.60 -15.67 -19.80
CA LYS A 97 13.94 -16.36 -20.90
C LYS A 97 14.58 -16.06 -22.26
N ALA A 98 14.91 -14.80 -22.53
CA ALA A 98 15.57 -14.41 -23.77
C ALA A 98 16.96 -15.06 -23.90
N GLN A 99 17.72 -15.17 -22.81
CA GLN A 99 19.00 -15.88 -22.78
C GLN A 99 18.83 -17.38 -23.03
N ASP A 100 17.81 -18.01 -22.45
CA ASP A 100 17.51 -19.43 -22.70
C ASP A 100 17.14 -19.68 -24.17
N VAL A 101 16.31 -18.79 -24.76
CA VAL A 101 15.97 -18.84 -26.20
C VAL A 101 17.21 -18.62 -27.07
N ALA A 102 18.06 -17.63 -26.76
CA ALA A 102 19.28 -17.34 -27.51
C ALA A 102 20.32 -18.46 -27.40
N ALA A 103 20.39 -19.15 -26.26
CA ALA A 103 21.26 -20.31 -26.05
C ALA A 103 20.76 -21.57 -26.77
N GLY A 104 19.67 -21.49 -27.55
CA GLY A 104 19.09 -22.64 -28.24
C GLY A 104 18.51 -23.68 -27.28
N LYS A 105 18.37 -23.35 -25.98
CA LYS A 105 17.72 -24.19 -24.99
C LYS A 105 16.23 -24.17 -25.30
N LYS A 106 15.80 -25.02 -26.24
CA LYS A 106 14.39 -25.35 -26.40
C LYS A 106 13.92 -25.84 -25.04
N SER A 107 13.09 -25.07 -24.36
CA SER A 107 12.33 -25.60 -23.23
C SER A 107 11.44 -26.68 -23.82
N SER A 108 11.87 -27.92 -23.72
CA SER A 108 11.07 -29.11 -23.97
C SER A 108 9.93 -29.11 -22.96
N SER A 109 8.83 -28.45 -23.28
CA SER A 109 7.60 -28.55 -22.52
C SER A 109 6.43 -28.26 -23.44
N TRP A 110 6.15 -29.27 -24.26
CA TRP A 110 4.82 -29.57 -24.75
C TRP A 110 4.20 -30.52 -23.71
N TRP A 111 3.31 -29.97 -22.89
CA TRP A 111 2.21 -30.65 -22.20
C TRP A 111 1.07 -29.64 -22.14
#